data_AF-A0A7C3KHV9-F1
#
_entry.id   AF-A0A7C3KHV9-F1
#
_cell.length_a   1.000
_cell.length_b   1.000
_cell.length_c   1.000
_cell.angle_alpha   90.00
_cell.angle_beta   90.00
_cell.angle_gamma   90.00
#
_symmetry.space_group_name_H-M   'P 1'
#
loop_
_entity.id
_entity.type
_entity.pdbx_description
1 polymer ?
#
loop_
_entity_poly.entity_id
_entity_poly.type
_entity_poly.pdbx_seq_one_letter_code
_entity_poly.pdbx_strand_id
1 'polypeptide(L)'
;MNVKTGRFYENHSHIENCCELAQTRLGLAAAGVGITFVLSKMQILSAKGVIYRPITGEFPTLKLALAWRQDESSPVVHEFLKYL
;
A
#
# COMPACT_ATOMS: atom_id res chain seq x y z
N MET A 1 -10.09 11.99 15.00
CA MET A 1 -9.01 11.05 14.61
C MET A 1 -7.73 11.84 14.36
N ASN A 2 -6.58 11.35 14.81
CA ASN A 2 -5.26 11.90 14.45
C ASN A 2 -4.68 11.12 13.26
N VAL A 3 -3.92 11.77 12.38
CA VAL A 3 -3.32 11.14 11.19
C VAL A 3 -1.87 11.59 11.00
N LYS A 4 -0.96 10.64 10.74
CA LYS A 4 0.43 10.88 10.34
C LYS A 4 0.67 10.23 8.97
N THR A 5 1.00 11.04 7.98
CA THR A 5 1.41 10.54 6.66
C THR A 5 2.91 10.27 6.67
N GLY A 6 3.33 9.08 6.23
CA GLY A 6 4.74 8.85 5.89
C GLY A 6 5.12 9.74 4.69
N ARG A 7 6.33 10.30 4.68
CA ARG A 7 6.80 11.16 3.57
C ARG A 7 7.03 10.35 2.30
N PHE A 8 5.97 10.04 1.55
CA PHE A 8 6.08 9.53 0.19
C PHE A 8 5.03 10.21 -0.69
N TYR A 9 5.49 11.28 -1.35
CA TYR A 9 4.95 12.04 -2.51
C TYR A 9 3.44 12.37 -2.58
N GLU A 10 3.18 13.66 -2.77
CA GLU A 10 1.88 14.35 -2.83
C GLU A 10 1.29 14.43 -4.24
N ASN A 11 0.10 13.84 -4.48
CA ASN A 11 -1.15 14.53 -4.90
C ASN A 11 -2.25 13.56 -5.39
N HIS A 12 -3.50 14.01 -5.24
CA HIS A 12 -4.79 13.30 -5.32
C HIS A 12 -5.04 12.31 -6.47
N SER A 13 -5.49 11.10 -6.12
CA SER A 13 -6.76 10.46 -6.57
C SER A 13 -6.89 9.06 -5.97
N HIS A 14 -8.01 8.80 -5.29
CA HIS A 14 -8.34 7.59 -4.52
C HIS A 14 -8.10 6.27 -5.28
N ILE A 15 -7.22 5.42 -4.76
CA ILE A 15 -7.27 3.95 -4.96
C ILE A 15 -6.97 3.31 -3.60
N GLU A 16 -7.99 2.69 -3.00
CA GLU A 16 -7.85 1.89 -1.80
C GLU A 16 -7.44 0.47 -2.17
N ASN A 17 -6.36 -0.04 -1.58
CA ASN A 17 -6.21 -1.47 -1.37
C ASN A 17 -5.46 -1.71 -0.06
N CYS A 18 -6.22 -1.79 1.02
CA CYS A 18 -5.71 -2.15 2.33
C CYS A 18 -5.66 -3.68 2.43
N CYS A 19 -4.50 -4.22 2.04
CA CYS A 19 -3.89 -5.48 2.47
C CYS A 19 -4.64 -6.83 2.36
N GLU A 20 -5.93 -6.90 2.03
CA GLU A 20 -6.66 -8.18 2.09
C GLU A 20 -6.77 -8.89 0.72
N LEU A 21 -6.82 -8.15 -0.39
CA LEU A 21 -7.17 -8.71 -1.72
C LEU A 21 -6.03 -8.71 -2.75
N ALA A 22 -4.81 -8.36 -2.36
CA ALA A 22 -3.67 -8.41 -3.27
C ALA A 22 -3.41 -9.84 -3.77
N GLN A 23 -3.60 -10.85 -2.90
CA GLN A 23 -3.42 -12.25 -3.24
C GLN A 23 -4.41 -12.73 -4.31
N THR A 24 -5.70 -12.42 -4.16
CA THR A 24 -6.75 -12.86 -5.10
C THR A 24 -6.55 -12.27 -6.49
N ARG A 25 -6.27 -10.97 -6.58
CA ARG A 25 -6.06 -10.30 -7.88
C ARG A 25 -4.76 -10.74 -8.55
N LEU A 26 -3.71 -10.99 -7.77
CA LEU A 26 -2.46 -11.55 -8.29
C LEU A 26 -2.66 -12.98 -8.82
N GLY A 27 -3.48 -13.79 -8.15
CA GLY A 27 -3.83 -15.14 -8.60
C GLY A 27 -4.55 -15.16 -9.96
N LEU A 28 -5.44 -14.20 -10.22
CA LEU A 28 -6.10 -14.06 -11.53
C LEU A 28 -5.10 -13.70 -12.63
N ALA A 29 -4.20 -12.75 -12.38
CA ALA A 29 -3.14 -12.41 -13.32
C ALA A 29 -2.20 -13.62 -13.57
N ALA A 30 -1.88 -14.39 -12.54
CA ALA A 30 -1.08 -15.61 -12.65
C ALA A 30 -1.78 -16.73 -13.45
N ALA A 31 -3.11 -16.79 -13.40
CA ALA A 31 -3.92 -17.68 -14.23
C ALA A 31 -4.04 -17.21 -15.70
N GLY A 32 -3.37 -16.12 -16.08
CA GLY A 32 -3.44 -15.52 -17.41
C GLY A 32 -4.66 -14.62 -17.63
N VAL A 33 -5.39 -14.27 -16.57
CA VAL A 33 -6.59 -13.43 -16.63
C VAL A 33 -6.24 -11.98 -16.29
N GLY A 34 -5.92 -11.20 -17.33
CA GLY A 34 -5.76 -9.76 -17.24
C GLY A 34 -4.44 -9.28 -16.60
N ILE A 35 -4.44 -8.02 -16.15
CA ILE A 35 -3.31 -7.35 -15.49
C ILE A 35 -3.77 -6.71 -14.17
N THR A 36 -2.85 -6.57 -13.21
CA THR A 36 -3.15 -5.95 -11.91
C THR A 36 -1.99 -5.07 -11.44
N PHE A 37 -2.30 -4.11 -10.56
CA PHE A 37 -1.32 -3.25 -9.92
C PHE A 37 -0.92 -3.81 -8.55
N VAL A 38 0.39 -3.80 -8.28
CA VAL A 38 0.95 -4.15 -6.97
C VAL A 38 1.76 -2.97 -6.44
N LEU A 39 1.83 -2.85 -5.12
CA LEU A 39 2.75 -1.87 -4.51
C LEU A 39 4.19 -2.31 -4.76
N SER A 40 5.07 -1.36 -5.07
CA SER A 40 6.46 -1.64 -5.44
C SER A 40 7.22 -2.45 -4.38
N LYS A 41 6.83 -2.31 -3.11
CA LYS A 41 7.40 -3.02 -1.95
C LYS A 41 6.79 -4.43 -1.72
N MET A 42 5.70 -4.78 -2.41
CA MET A 42 5.01 -6.08 -2.31
C MET A 42 5.45 -7.12 -3.36
N GLN A 43 6.52 -6.84 -4.13
CA GLN A 43 7.11 -7.81 -5.05
C GLN A 43 7.70 -9.07 -4.35
N ILE A 44 7.67 -9.10 -3.02
CA ILE A 44 7.98 -10.29 -2.20
C ILE A 44 7.04 -11.46 -2.53
N LEU A 45 5.81 -11.18 -2.98
CA LEU A 45 4.88 -12.22 -3.46
C LEU A 45 5.24 -12.62 -4.89
N SER A 46 6.06 -13.65 -5.07
CA SER A 46 6.32 -14.22 -6.39
C SER A 46 5.19 -15.17 -6.79
N ALA A 47 4.36 -14.76 -7.76
CA ALA A 47 3.41 -15.66 -8.40
C ALA A 47 4.05 -16.25 -9.66
N LYS A 48 4.17 -17.58 -9.71
CA LYS A 48 4.70 -18.28 -10.89
C LYS A 48 3.85 -17.94 -12.11
N GLY A 49 4.49 -17.51 -13.20
CA GLY A 49 3.80 -17.08 -14.42
C GLY A 49 3.49 -15.58 -14.51
N VAL A 50 3.85 -14.78 -13.49
CA VAL A 50 3.69 -13.32 -13.51
C VAL A 50 5.04 -12.64 -13.72
N ILE A 51 5.07 -11.63 -14.59
CA ILE A 51 6.21 -10.73 -14.79
C ILE A 51 5.85 -9.36 -14.24
N TYR A 52 6.64 -8.89 -13.28
CA TYR A 52 6.52 -7.52 -12.76
C TYR A 52 7.20 -6.54 -13.71
N ARG A 53 6.51 -5.43 -14.03
CA ARG A 53 7.06 -4.32 -14.81
C ARG A 53 6.86 -3.01 -14.07
N PRO A 54 7.88 -2.14 -13.98
CA PRO A 54 7.71 -0.81 -13.43
C PRO A 54 6.75 -0.01 -14.32
N ILE A 55 5.87 0.76 -13.69
CA ILE A 55 5.03 1.74 -14.39
C ILE A 55 5.92 2.95 -14.71
N THR A 56 5.91 3.38 -15.97
CA THR A 56 6.64 4.54 -16.46
C THR A 56 5.67 5.69 -16.77
N GLY A 57 6.13 6.93 -16.70
CA GLY A 57 5.30 8.12 -16.87
C GLY A 57 4.73 8.66 -15.55
N GLU A 58 3.80 9.62 -15.65
CA GLU A 58 3.09 10.12 -14.48
C GLU A 58 2.03 9.09 -14.04
N PHE A 59 2.15 8.60 -12.80
CA PHE A 59 1.19 7.68 -12.19
C PHE A 59 0.88 8.10 -10.75
N PRO A 60 -0.32 7.77 -10.23
CA PRO A 60 -0.70 8.15 -8.88
C PRO A 60 0.21 7.45 -7.87
N THR A 61 0.83 8.23 -6.98
CA THR A 61 1.60 7.67 -5.87
C THR A 61 0.68 7.37 -4.70
N LEU A 62 0.71 6.14 -4.19
CA LEU A 62 -0.06 5.80 -3.00
C LEU A 62 0.67 6.30 -1.74
N LYS A 63 0.00 7.15 -0.96
CA LYS A 63 0.46 7.54 0.37
C LYS A 63 0.02 6.52 1.40
N LEU A 64 0.96 6.04 2.19
CA LEU A 64 0.65 5.30 3.41
C LEU A 64 0.52 6.28 4.57
N ALA A 65 -0.60 6.20 5.28
CA ALA A 65 -0.87 7.02 6.46
C ALA A 65 -1.26 6.12 7.65
N LEU A 66 -0.92 6.58 8.84
CA LEU A 66 -1.39 6.00 10.09
C LEU A 66 -2.45 6.89 10.70
N ALA A 67 -3.53 6.27 11.17
CA ALA A 67 -4.60 6.93 11.90
C ALA A 67 -4.72 6.34 13.30
N TRP A 68 -4.95 7.20 14.29
CA TRP A 68 -5.21 6.79 15.67
C TRP A 68 -6.29 7.68 16.32
N ARG A 69 -6.81 7.23 17.47
CA ARG A 69 -7.83 7.98 18.21
C ARG A 69 -7.29 9.33 18.68
N GLN A 70 -8.19 10.31 18.80
CA GLN A 70 -7.82 11.66 19.23
C GLN A 70 -7.40 11.71 20.69
N ASP A 71 -8.05 10.90 21.51
CA ASP A 71 -7.88 10.72 22.95
C ASP A 71 -6.98 9.52 23.29
N GLU A 72 -6.16 9.06 22.34
CA GLU A 72 -5.26 7.94 22.59
C GLU A 72 -4.20 8.32 23.63
N SER A 73 -4.10 7.53 24.71
CA SER A 73 -3.22 7.77 25.85
C SER A 73 -2.19 6.66 26.06
N SER A 74 -2.28 5.56 25.30
CA SER A 74 -1.36 4.42 25.42
C SER A 74 0.09 4.84 25.14
N PRO A 75 1.02 4.68 26.09
CA PRO A 75 2.43 4.97 25.87
C PRO A 75 3.03 4.17 24.71
N VAL A 76 2.53 2.95 24.48
CA VAL A 76 2.98 2.08 23.38
C VAL A 76 2.66 2.70 22.02
N VAL A 77 1.46 3.28 21.86
CA VAL A 77 1.09 3.96 20.61
C VAL A 77 1.98 5.19 20.40
N HIS A 78 2.24 5.96 21.45
CA HIS A 78 3.09 7.13 21.38
C HIS A 78 4.54 6.79 21.01
N GLU A 79 5.11 5.74 21.61
CA GLU A 79 6.44 5.25 21.24
C GLU A 79 6.48 4.77 19.79
N PHE A 80 5.49 3.99 19.36
CA PHE A 80 5.40 3.52 17.98
C PHE A 80 5.37 4.67 16.96
N LEU A 81 4.63 5.74 17.26
CA LEU A 81 4.55 6.94 16.41
C LEU A 81 5.87 7.72 16.29
N LYS A 82 6.85 7.51 17.19
CA LYS A 82 8.17 8.14 17.09
C LYS A 82 9.08 7.47 16.05
N TYR A 83 8.90 6.18 15.80
CA TYR A 83 9.75 5.39 14.88
C TYR A 83 9.24 5.33 13.43
N LEU A 84 8.07 5.93 13.18
CA LEU A 84 7.46 6.11 11.86
C LEU A 84 7.81 7.46 11.26
#